data_AF-A0ABD7CN22-F1
#
_entry.id   AF-A0ABD7CN22-F1
#
_cell.length_a   1.000
_cell.length_b   1.000
_cell.length_c   1.000
_cell.angle_alpha   90.00
_cell.angle_beta   90.00
_cell.angle_gamma   90.00
#
_symmetry.space_group_name_H-M   'P 1'
#
loop_
_entity.id
_entity.type
_entity.pdbx_description
1 polymer ?
#
loop_
_entity_poly.entity_id
_entity_poly.type
_entity_poly.pdbx_seq_one_letter_code
_entity_poly.pdbx_strand_id
1 'polypeptide(L)' 'MDIFEYKTIIFETGQLISVFSSSMENEFNNLENDGWELVSLISNPHLGSTRYALVGVSNNILAVLKREQRESVNK' A
#
# COMPACT_ATOMS: atom_id res chain seq x y z
N MET A 1 -23.88 1.41 -13.51
CA MET A 1 -23.01 0.29 -13.13
C MET A 1 -21.67 0.92 -12.93
N ASP A 2 -21.20 0.94 -11.68
CA ASP A 2 -20.02 1.72 -11.33
C ASP A 2 -18.79 0.96 -11.80
N ILE A 3 -17.91 1.64 -12.52
CA ILE A 3 -16.65 1.06 -12.99
C ILE A 3 -15.55 1.55 -12.05
N PHE A 4 -14.70 0.63 -11.59
CA PHE A 4 -13.62 0.93 -10.66
C PHE A 4 -12.27 0.61 -11.29
N GLU A 5 -11.32 1.52 -11.08
CA GLU A 5 -9.90 1.28 -11.34
C GLU A 5 -9.24 0.81 -10.05
N TYR A 6 -8.33 -0.16 -10.17
CA TYR A 6 -7.57 -0.70 -9.05
C TYR A 6 -6.08 -0.45 -9.24
N LYS A 7 -5.38 -0.16 -8.14
CA LYS A 7 -3.91 -0.16 -8.11
C LYS A 7 -3.38 -0.86 -6.89
N THR A 8 -2.13 -1.30 -7.00
CA THR A 8 -1.40 -1.94 -5.91
C THR A 8 -0.10 -1.18 -5.62
N ILE A 9 0.24 -1.03 -4.34
CA ILE A 9 1.52 -0.47 -3.89
C ILE A 9 2.18 -1.47 -2.97
N ILE A 10 3.47 -1.71 -3.19
CA ILE A 10 4.29 -2.55 -2.31
C ILE A 10 5.18 -1.62 -1.50
N PHE A 11 5.07 -1.70 -0.18
CA PHE A 11 5.97 -1.06 0.75
C PHE A 11 6.96 -2.10 1.27
N GLU A 12 8.23 -1.96 0.91
CA GLU A 12 9.30 -2.82 1.38
C GLU A 12 9.79 -2.35 2.75
N THR A 13 9.63 -3.17 3.78
CA THR A 13 10.15 -2.84 5.12
C THR A 13 11.64 -3.17 5.19
N GLY A 14 12.47 -2.38 4.50
CA GLY A 14 13.92 -2.37 4.66
C GLY A 14 14.42 -1.31 5.67
N GLN A 15 13.50 -0.48 6.17
CA GLN A 15 13.77 0.65 7.05
C GLN A 15 13.14 0.44 8.43
N LEU A 16 13.65 1.18 9.43
CA LEU A 16 13.09 1.23 10.78
C LEU A 16 11.58 1.52 10.74
N ILE A 17 10.80 0.74 11.50
CA ILE A 17 9.33 0.75 11.51
C ILE A 17 8.75 2.18 11.68
N SER A 18 9.43 3.05 12.43
CA SER A 18 9.01 4.44 12.66
C SER A 18 9.14 5.35 11.43
N VAL A 19 10.19 5.16 10.61
CA VAL A 19 10.39 5.91 9.36
C VAL A 19 9.42 5.42 8.30
N PHE A 20 9.18 4.11 8.31
CA PHE A 20 8.23 3.43 7.44
C PHE A 20 6.79 3.92 7.68
N SER A 21 6.35 4.06 8.93
CA SER A 21 5.00 4.52 9.25
C SER A 21 4.72 5.94 8.75
N SER A 22 5.65 6.88 8.92
CA SER A 22 5.46 8.26 8.44
C SER A 22 5.45 8.36 6.92
N SER A 23 6.28 7.56 6.23
CA SER A 23 6.30 7.54 4.76
C SER A 23 5.01 6.94 4.19
N MET A 24 4.49 5.90 4.83
CA MET A 24 3.26 5.24 4.41
C MET A 24 2.04 6.14 4.60
N GLU A 25 1.97 6.87 5.72
CA GLU A 25 0.91 7.84 6.00
C GLU A 25 0.87 8.97 4.97
N ASN A 26 2.02 9.58 4.65
CA ASN A 26 2.10 10.62 3.63
C ASN A 26 1.67 10.13 2.25
N GLU A 27 2.07 8.91 1.87
CA GLU A 27 1.67 8.31 0.61
C GLU A 27 0.16 8.09 0.55
N PHE A 28 -0.46 7.54 1.61
CA PHE A 28 -1.91 7.36 1.64
C PHE A 28 -2.68 8.67 1.60
N ASN A 29 -2.22 9.71 2.31
CA ASN A 29 -2.84 11.04 2.26
C ASN A 29 -2.80 11.64 0.84
N ASN A 30 -1.69 11.49 0.14
CA ASN A 30 -1.58 11.93 -1.26
C ASN A 30 -2.55 11.17 -2.17
N LEU A 31 -2.70 9.87 -1.95
CA LEU A 31 -3.58 9.02 -2.75
C LEU A 31 -5.06 9.29 -2.49
N GLU A 32 -5.43 9.56 -1.25
CA GLU A 32 -6.77 9.99 -0.89
C GLU A 32 -7.13 11.29 -1.59
N ASN A 33 -6.20 12.26 -1.65
CA ASN A 33 -6.38 13.51 -2.40
C ASN A 33 -6.58 13.28 -3.90
N ASP A 34 -5.97 12.23 -4.47
CA ASP A 34 -6.14 11.79 -5.86
C ASP A 34 -7.43 10.97 -6.08
N GLY A 35 -8.24 10.76 -5.04
CA GLY A 35 -9.49 10.01 -5.07
C GLY A 35 -9.33 8.50 -4.98
N TRP A 36 -8.16 8.00 -4.56
CA TRP A 36 -7.96 6.58 -4.26
C TRP A 36 -8.41 6.25 -2.84
N GLU A 37 -9.17 5.17 -2.72
CA GLU A 37 -9.64 4.60 -1.47
C GLU A 37 -8.87 3.31 -1.17
N LEU A 38 -8.35 3.17 0.05
CA LEU A 38 -7.71 1.94 0.50
C LEU A 38 -8.77 0.84 0.72
N VAL A 39 -8.59 -0.30 0.06
CA VAL A 39 -9.53 -1.44 0.12
C VAL A 39 -8.98 -2.57 0.98
N SER A 40 -7.69 -2.86 0.86
CA SER A 40 -7.05 -3.96 1.57
C SER A 40 -5.59 -3.69 1.82
N LEU A 41 -5.08 -4.21 2.93
CA LEU A 41 -3.68 -4.17 3.30
C LEU A 41 -3.24 -5.58 3.68
N ILE A 42 -2.30 -6.13 2.93
CA ILE A 42 -1.83 -7.50 3.06
C ILE A 42 -0.37 -7.45 3.46
N SER A 43 -0.04 -7.98 4.63
CA SER A 43 1.35 -8.17 5.04
C SER A 43 1.77 -9.61 4.77
N ASN A 44 2.93 -9.80 4.13
CA ASN A 44 3.55 -11.10 4.03
C ASN A 44 4.75 -11.15 5.00
N PRO A 45 4.56 -11.68 6.22
CA PRO A 45 5.67 -11.83 7.14
C PRO A 45 6.63 -12.88 6.60
N HIS A 46 7.88 -12.49 6.31
CA HIS A 46 8.92 -13.45 5.98
C HIS A 46 9.32 -14.23 7.24
N LEU A 47 8.65 -15.37 7.45
CA LEU A 47 9.00 -16.31 8.52
C LEU A 47 10.25 -17.09 8.09
N GLY A 48 11.37 -16.84 8.77
CA GLY A 48 12.49 -17.80 8.85
C GLY A 48 13.51 -17.80 7.71
N SER A 49 13.69 -16.70 6.96
CA SER A 49 14.70 -16.65 5.89
C SER A 49 16.15 -16.69 6.40
N THR A 50 16.42 -16.23 7.63
CA THR A 50 17.73 -16.37 8.29
C THR A 50 17.61 -16.55 9.80
N ARG A 51 18.64 -17.14 10.43
CA ARG A 51 18.72 -17.39 11.90
C ARG A 51 18.58 -16.12 12.77
N TYR A 52 18.77 -14.94 12.18
CA TYR A 52 18.70 -13.64 12.88
C TYR A 52 17.66 -12.70 12.26
N ALA A 53 16.90 -13.14 11.26
CA ALA A 53 15.75 -12.38 10.79
C ALA A 53 14.71 -12.42 11.91
N LEU A 54 14.75 -11.39 12.75
CA LEU A 54 13.70 -11.13 13.74
C LEU A 54 12.37 -11.13 12.98
N VAL A 55 11.50 -12.05 13.36
CA VAL A 55 10.12 -12.13 12.87
C VAL A 55 9.52 -10.74 13.00
N GLY A 56 9.23 -10.08 11.88
CA GLY A 56 8.61 -8.75 11.84
C GLY A 56 9.46 -7.57 11.36
N VAL A 57 10.76 -7.73 11.12
CA VAL A 57 11.63 -6.60 10.71
C VAL A 57 11.72 -6.42 9.19
N SER A 58 11.33 -7.42 8.40
CA SER A 58 11.25 -7.34 6.94
C SER A 58 9.93 -7.91 6.45
N ASN A 59 8.89 -7.09 6.51
CA ASN A 59 7.56 -7.46 6.03
C ASN A 59 7.24 -6.61 4.80
N ASN A 60 7.02 -7.21 3.65
CA ASN A 60 6.46 -6.44 2.54
C ASN A 60 4.97 -6.25 2.82
N ILE A 61 4.51 -5.00 2.71
CA ILE A 61 3.10 -4.64 2.83
C ILE A 61 2.58 -4.32 1.44
N LEU A 62 1.58 -5.07 0.98
CA LEU A 62 0.85 -4.80 -0.24
C LEU A 62 -0.43 -4.03 0.11
N ALA A 63 -0.53 -2.78 -0.33
CA ALA A 63 -1.76 -2.01 -0.27
C ALA A 63 -2.51 -2.11 -1.60
N VAL A 64 -3.80 -2.42 -1.52
CA VAL A 64 -4.72 -2.45 -2.66
C VAL A 64 -5.66 -1.26 -2.53
N LEU A 65 -5.69 -0.42 -3.56
CA LEU A 65 -6.55 0.75 -3.62
C LEU A 65 -7.52 0.63 -4.80
N LYS A 66 -8.68 1.26 -4.66
CA LYS A 66 -9.65 1.44 -5.75
C LYS A 66 -9.96 2.92 -5.92
N ARG A 67 -10.39 3.32 -7.10
CA ARG A 67 -11.07 4.60 -7.33
C ARG A 67 -12.17 4.40 -8.34
N GLU A 68 -13.21 5.22 -8.28
CA GLU A 68 -14.23 5.23 -9.32
C GLU A 68 -13.60 5.73 -10.63
N GLN A 69 -13.83 4.98 -11.72
CA GLN A 69 -13.39 5.38 -13.05
C GLN A 69 -14.24 6.57 -13.48
N ARG A 70 -13.65 7.76 -13.42
CA ARG A 70 -14.28 8.94 -14.03
C ARG A 70 -14.25 8.71 -15.54
N GLU A 71 -15.41 8.51 -16.15
CA GLU A 71 -15.52 8.56 -17.60
C GLU A 71 -14.91 9.87 -18.07
N SER A 72 -13.83 9.78 -18.85
CA SER A 72 -13.29 10.90 -19.58
C SER A 72 -14.40 11.37 -20.51
N VAL A 73 -15.14 12.42 -20.11
CA VAL A 73 -16.07 13.11 -21.00
C VAL A 73 -15.21 13.76 -22.08
N ASN A 74 -14.89 13.00 -23.13
CA ASN A 74 -14.43 13.54 -24.40
C ASN A 74 -15.62 14.32 -24.97
N LYS A 75 -15.60 15.63 -24.76
CA LYS A 75 -16.40 16.60 -25.52
C LYS A 75 -15.72 16.89 -26.84
#